data_AF-A0A1F4BCB8-F1
#
_entry.id   AF-A0A1F4BCB8-F1
#
_cell.length_a   1.000
_cell.length_b   1.000
_cell.length_c   1.000
_cell.angle_alpha   90.00
_cell.angle_beta   90.00
_cell.angle_gamma   90.00
#
_symmetry.space_group_name_H-M   'P 1'
#
loop_
_entity.id
_entity.type
_entity.pdbx_description
1 polymer ?
#
loop_
_entity_poly.entity_id
_entity_poly.type
_entity_poly.pdbx_seq_one_letter_code
_entity_poly.pdbx_strand_id
1 'polypeptide(L)'
;MTQRIRGITDEEAVGPARELFEASNRMLGRTANLQRILAHSPYVARWLLPFIAAVRQPGAGAVSDVRLRNLAVLKTSTINGCKY
;
A
#
# COMPACT_ATOMS: atom_id res chain seq x y z
N MET A 1 17.57 9.18 4.14
CA MET A 1 17.13 8.56 5.41
C MET A 1 17.22 7.06 5.24
N THR A 2 17.89 6.37 6.16
CA THR A 2 17.94 4.90 6.15
C THR A 2 16.64 4.34 6.73
N GLN A 3 15.98 3.45 6.00
CA GLN A 3 14.77 2.77 6.47
C GLN A 3 15.09 1.94 7.72
N ARG A 4 14.38 2.19 8.83
CA ARG A 4 14.64 1.54 10.13
C ARG A 4 13.93 0.21 10.31
N ILE A 5 12.74 0.07 9.74
CA ILE A 5 11.96 -1.17 9.77
C ILE A 5 12.14 -1.86 8.43
N ARG A 6 12.79 -3.03 8.43
CA ARG A 6 12.95 -3.85 7.24
C ARG A 6 11.61 -4.46 6.83
N GLY A 7 11.30 -4.45 5.54
CA GLY A 7 10.16 -5.17 5.02
C GLY A 7 10.39 -6.68 5.04
N ILE A 8 9.34 -7.46 5.31
CA ILE A 8 9.36 -8.93 5.21
C ILE A 8 9.55 -9.32 3.73
N THR A 9 10.51 -10.21 3.45
CA THR A 9 10.72 -10.73 2.09
C THR A 9 9.69 -11.78 1.72
N ASP A 10 9.62 -12.19 0.46
CA ASP A 10 8.65 -13.20 0.03
C ASP A 10 8.97 -14.58 0.63
N GLU A 11 10.26 -14.88 0.84
CA GLU A 11 10.74 -16.12 1.44
C GLU A 11 10.47 -16.18 2.95
N GLU A 12 10.52 -15.04 3.63
CA GLU A 12 10.27 -14.93 5.08
C GLU A 12 8.77 -14.87 5.42
N ALA A 13 7.91 -14.58 4.44
CA ALA A 13 6.49 -14.41 4.66
C ALA A 13 5.81 -15.74 5.02
N VAL A 14 5.22 -15.78 6.20
CA VAL A 14 4.46 -16.93 6.72
C VAL A 14 3.09 -16.50 7.26
N GLY A 15 2.15 -17.45 7.30
CA GLY A 15 0.81 -17.23 7.85
C GLY A 15 0.11 -15.99 7.24
N PRO A 16 -0.49 -15.11 8.07
CA PRO A 16 -1.23 -13.95 7.59
C PRO A 16 -0.42 -12.95 6.74
N ALA A 17 0.91 -12.88 6.91
CA ALA A 17 1.76 -12.02 6.09
C ALA A 17 1.88 -12.56 4.65
N ARG A 18 1.95 -13.88 4.49
CA ARG A 18 1.97 -14.54 3.18
C ARG A 18 0.64 -14.36 2.45
N GLU A 19 -0.47 -14.55 3.15
CA GLU A 19 -1.81 -14.32 2.61
C GLU A 19 -1.99 -12.88 2.10
N LEU A 20 -1.47 -11.90 2.85
CA LEU A 20 -1.45 -10.49 2.44
C LEU A 20 -0.65 -10.27 1.14
N PHE A 21 0.52 -10.91 1.01
CA PHE A 21 1.36 -10.77 -0.18
C PHE A 21 0.72 -11.42 -1.40
N GLU A 22 0.15 -12.60 -1.24
CA GLU A 22 -0.61 -13.29 -2.30
C GLU A 22 -1.82 -12.46 -2.76
N ALA A 23 -2.55 -11.84 -1.82
CA ALA A 23 -3.63 -10.92 -2.14
C ALA A 23 -3.13 -9.66 -2.88
N SER A 24 -2.02 -9.05 -2.42
CA SER A 24 -1.41 -7.89 -3.08
C SER A 24 -0.95 -8.23 -4.49
N ASN A 25 -0.31 -9.38 -4.68
CA ASN A 25 0.15 -9.84 -6.00
C ASN A 25 -1.01 -10.09 -6.94
N ARG A 26 -2.11 -10.68 -6.48
CA ARG A 26 -3.33 -10.84 -7.29
C ARG A 26 -3.96 -9.50 -7.68
N MET A 27 -4.00 -8.54 -6.76
CA MET A 27 -4.68 -7.26 -7.00
C MET A 27 -3.84 -6.25 -7.78
N LEU A 28 -2.52 -6.23 -7.57
CA LEU A 28 -1.60 -5.19 -8.09
C LEU A 28 -0.50 -5.74 -9.00
N GLY A 29 -0.40 -7.07 -9.17
CA GLY A 29 0.71 -7.73 -9.86
C GLY A 29 2.02 -7.76 -9.07
N ARG A 30 2.05 -7.19 -7.85
CA ARG A 30 3.25 -7.12 -6.99
C ARG A 30 2.90 -6.81 -5.52
N THR A 31 3.87 -7.04 -4.65
CA THR A 31 3.85 -6.59 -3.25
C THR A 31 4.74 -5.36 -3.10
N ALA A 32 4.14 -4.21 -2.79
CA ALA A 32 4.88 -2.96 -2.62
C ALA A 32 5.60 -2.90 -1.26
N ASN A 33 6.68 -2.10 -1.16
CA ASN A 33 7.52 -2.08 0.06
C ASN A 33 6.73 -1.63 1.31
N LEU A 34 5.75 -0.74 1.17
CA LEU A 34 4.84 -0.38 2.26
C LEU A 34 4.13 -1.61 2.84
N GLN A 35 3.60 -2.49 1.99
CA GLN A 35 2.91 -3.73 2.39
C GLN A 35 3.89 -4.69 3.07
N ARG A 36 5.14 -4.75 2.58
CA ARG A 36 6.20 -5.55 3.23
C ARG A 36 6.53 -5.08 4.64
N ILE A 37 6.49 -3.77 4.89
CA ILE A 37 6.69 -3.18 6.22
C ILE A 37 5.46 -3.42 7.09
N LEU A 38 4.26 -3.22 6.55
CA LEU A 38 3.01 -3.40 7.31
C LEU A 38 2.69 -4.86 7.62
N ALA A 39 3.32 -5.81 6.93
CA ALA A 39 3.17 -7.23 7.20
C ALA A 39 3.67 -7.66 8.59
N HIS A 40 4.43 -6.81 9.30
CA HIS A 40 4.67 -6.95 10.74
C HIS A 40 3.39 -6.80 11.59
N SER A 41 2.30 -6.31 11.01
CA SER A 41 0.96 -6.17 11.61
C SER A 41 -0.12 -6.56 10.59
N PRO A 42 -0.17 -7.85 10.19
CA PRO A 42 -0.88 -8.28 9.00
C PRO A 42 -2.41 -8.08 9.10
N TYR A 43 -2.98 -8.19 10.30
CA TYR A 43 -4.42 -7.96 10.53
C TYR A 43 -4.85 -6.49 10.42
N VAL A 44 -3.91 -5.55 10.49
CA VAL A 44 -4.14 -4.14 10.17
C VAL A 44 -3.90 -3.92 8.67
N ALA A 45 -2.81 -4.48 8.16
CA ALA A 45 -2.42 -4.35 6.75
C ALA A 45 -3.49 -4.86 5.78
N ARG A 46 -4.24 -5.91 6.15
CA ARG A 46 -5.36 -6.46 5.36
C ARG A 46 -6.43 -5.41 5.00
N TRP A 47 -6.60 -4.38 5.83
CA TRP A 47 -7.59 -3.34 5.61
C TRP A 47 -7.04 -2.14 4.84
N LEU A 48 -5.74 -1.86 4.98
CA LEU A 48 -5.16 -0.65 4.41
C LEU A 48 -5.16 -0.68 2.88
N LEU A 49 -4.81 -1.82 2.27
CA LEU A 49 -4.76 -1.92 0.81
C LEU A 49 -6.15 -1.74 0.16
N PRO A 50 -7.22 -2.41 0.62
CA PRO A 50 -8.59 -2.12 0.19
C PRO A 50 -9.01 -0.66 0.40
N PHE A 51 -8.65 -0.06 1.54
CA PHE A 51 -8.94 1.35 1.79
C PHE A 51 -8.26 2.27 0.75
N ILE A 52 -6.98 2.06 0.47
CA ILE A 52 -6.24 2.82 -0.56
C ILE A 52 -6.90 2.64 -1.93
N ALA A 53 -7.34 1.41 -2.27
CA ALA A 53 -8.03 1.16 -3.53
C ALA A 53 -9.36 1.93 -3.58
N ALA A 54 -10.18 1.88 -2.54
CA ALA A 54 -11.48 2.54 -2.48
C ALA A 54 -11.38 4.07 -2.62
N VAL A 55 -10.36 4.71 -2.04
CA VAL A 55 -10.21 6.17 -2.14
C VAL A 55 -9.52 6.64 -3.42
N ARG A 56 -8.88 5.74 -4.19
CA ARG A 56 -8.11 6.12 -5.40
C ARG A 56 -8.71 5.64 -6.70
N GLN A 57 -9.24 4.42 -6.74
CA GLN A 57 -9.61 3.76 -7.99
C GLN A 57 -11.04 4.11 -8.41
N PRO A 58 -11.24 4.54 -9.67
CA PRO A 58 -12.58 4.61 -10.25
C PRO A 58 -13.30 3.26 -10.13
N GLY A 59 -14.58 3.28 -9.76
CA GLY A 59 -15.40 2.06 -9.62
C GLY A 59 -15.19 1.26 -8.32
N ALA A 60 -14.16 1.55 -7.53
CA ALA A 60 -13.95 0.91 -6.22
C ALA A 60 -14.49 1.73 -5.03
N GLY A 61 -14.92 2.97 -5.28
CA GLY A 61 -15.46 3.88 -4.25
C GLY A 61 -15.16 5.35 -4.49
N ALA A 62 -14.15 5.66 -5.31
CA ALA A 62 -13.72 7.03 -5.53
C ALA A 62 -14.61 7.74 -6.56
N VAL A 63 -15.30 8.81 -6.13
CA VAL A 63 -16.24 9.59 -6.96
C VAL A 63 -15.65 10.88 -7.54
N SER A 64 -14.50 11.33 -7.03
CA SER A 64 -13.82 12.54 -7.53
C SER A 64 -13.16 12.32 -8.91
N ASP A 65 -12.60 13.37 -9.50
CA ASP A 65 -11.81 13.22 -10.72
C ASP A 65 -10.47 12.48 -10.45
N VAL A 66 -10.08 11.59 -11.36
CA VAL A 66 -8.88 10.75 -11.22
C VAL A 66 -7.60 11.57 -11.27
N ARG A 67 -7.54 12.60 -12.11
CA ARG A 67 -6.37 13.47 -12.22
C ARG A 67 -6.23 14.30 -10.95
N LEU A 68 -7.33 14.85 -10.44
CA LEU A 68 -7.34 15.62 -9.20
C LEU A 68 -6.85 14.80 -8.00
N ARG A 69 -7.30 13.55 -7.83
CA ARG A 69 -6.81 12.68 -6.75
C ARG A 69 -5.31 12.43 -6.83
N ASN A 70 -4.78 12.15 -8.01
CA ASN A 70 -3.35 11.92 -8.17
C ASN A 70 -2.54 13.21 -7.91
N LEU A 71 -3.04 14.37 -8.34
CA LEU A 71 -2.42 15.66 -8.00
C LEU A 71 -2.46 15.94 -6.49
N ALA A 72 -3.56 15.61 -5.80
CA ALA A 72 -3.66 15.75 -4.35
C ALA A 72 -2.64 14.86 -3.63
N VAL A 73 -2.46 13.61 -4.07
CA VAL A 73 -1.42 12.70 -3.53
C VAL A 73 -0.03 13.30 -3.74
N LEU A 74 0.31 13.73 -4.97
CA LEU A 74 1.62 14.29 -5.27
C LEU A 74 1.90 15.57 -4.50
N LYS A 75 0.92 16.50 -4.43
CA LYS A 75 1.06 17.75 -3.69
C LYS A 75 1.27 17.47 -2.21
N THR A 76 0.49 16.58 -1.62
CA THR A 76 0.59 16.20 -0.20
C THR A 76 1.96 15.59 0.10
N SER A 77 2.44 14.66 -0.73
CA SER A 77 3.78 14.08 -0.56
C SER A 77 4.89 15.13 -0.70
N THR A 78 4.75 16.05 -1.66
CA THR A 78 5.75 17.10 -1.92
C THR A 78 5.87 18.07 -0.74
N ILE A 79 4.74 18.58 -0.22
CA ILE A 79 4.76 19.52 0.91
C ILE A 79 5.25 18.87 2.21
N ASN A 80 5.03 17.56 2.37
CA ASN A 80 5.51 16.79 3.51
C ASN A 80 6.96 16.27 3.33
N GLY A 81 7.61 16.56 2.20
CA GLY A 81 8.96 16.05 1.91
C GLY A 81 9.04 14.52 1.87
N CYS A 82 7.95 13.83 1.53
CA CYS A 82 7.90 12.37 1.44
C CYS A 82 8.62 11.92 0.15
N LYS A 83 9.78 11.28 0.31
CA LYS A 83 10.66 10.82 -0.79
C LYS A 83 10.62 9.31 -1.02
N TYR A 84 9.58 8.65 -0.52
CA TYR A 84 9.37 7.21 -0.73
C TYR A 84 8.95 6.92 -2.18
#